data_AF-A0A1W9U330-F1
#
_entry.id   AF-A0A1W9U330-F1
#
_cell.length_a   1.000
_cell.length_b   1.000
_cell.length_c   1.000
_cell.angle_alpha   90.00
_cell.angle_beta   90.00
_cell.angle_gamma   90.00
#
_symmetry.space_group_name_H-M   'P 1'
#
loop_
_entity.id
_entity.type
_entity.pdbx_description
1 polymer ?
#
loop_
_entity_poly.entity_id
_entity_poly.type
_entity_poly.pdbx_seq_one_letter_code
_entity_poly.pdbx_strand_id
1 'polypeptide(L)'
;MLSDLVRHPAGKIAQRIKAMGEERICTSLVVAAELRYGAYKKGSARLTKQLEVVLSALDVLPLEQPADYQYAELRTALEQAGTPIGPNDMLIAAHAMALGLVLVTANVNELKLAYVKSNTSSG
;
A
#
# COMPACT_ATOMS: atom_id res chain seq x y z
N MET A 1 -0.10 6.93 6.22
CA MET A 1 1.11 6.37 6.88
C MET A 1 2.36 6.30 5.98
N LEU A 2 2.36 5.82 4.72
CA LEU A 2 3.58 5.96 3.87
C LEU A 2 3.91 7.41 3.50
N SER A 3 2.90 8.25 3.21
CA SER A 3 3.12 9.69 3.07
C SER A 3 3.68 10.34 4.34
N ASP A 4 3.33 9.80 5.52
CA ASP A 4 3.87 10.22 6.81
C ASP A 4 5.33 9.78 6.96
N LEU A 5 5.65 8.54 6.62
CA LEU A 5 7.02 8.02 6.58
C LEU A 5 7.94 8.86 5.67
N VAL A 6 7.44 9.27 4.50
CA VAL A 6 8.18 10.16 3.57
C VAL A 6 8.45 11.53 4.19
N ARG A 7 7.50 12.09 4.95
CA ARG A 7 7.64 13.39 5.63
C ARG A 7 8.49 13.30 6.90
N HIS A 8 8.40 12.18 7.60
CA HIS A 8 8.99 11.91 8.90
C HIS A 8 9.75 10.56 8.88
N PRO A 9 10.90 10.48 8.18
CA PRO A 9 11.63 9.23 7.99
C PRO A 9 12.22 8.64 9.28
N ALA A 10 12.30 9.41 10.36
CA ALA A 10 12.68 8.96 11.71
C ALA A 10 11.48 8.89 12.69
N GLY A 11 10.25 9.00 12.17
CA GLY A 11 9.03 9.05 12.96
C GLY A 11 8.58 7.70 13.51
N LYS A 12 7.46 7.70 14.23
CA LYS A 12 6.89 6.51 14.88
C LYS A 12 6.63 5.35 13.90
N ILE A 13 6.25 5.68 12.66
CA ILE A 13 6.01 4.68 11.61
C ILE A 13 7.30 3.98 11.21
N ALA A 14 8.38 4.72 10.98
CA ALA A 14 9.69 4.15 10.66
C ALA A 14 10.18 3.21 11.77
N GLN A 15 9.99 3.61 13.04
CA GLN A 15 10.36 2.78 14.19
C GLN A 15 9.56 1.49 14.25
N ARG A 16 8.25 1.52 13.93
CA ARG A 16 7.41 0.32 13.88
C ARG A 16 7.82 -0.62 12.75
N ILE A 17 8.10 -0.08 11.55
CA ILE A 17 8.59 -0.86 10.40
C ILE A 17 9.89 -1.58 10.80
N LYS A 18 10.85 -0.85 11.37
CA LYS A 18 12.11 -1.41 11.84
C LYS A 18 11.92 -2.50 12.91
N ALA A 19 11.00 -2.29 13.85
CA ALA A 19 10.71 -3.28 14.91
C ALA A 19 10.03 -4.56 14.38
N MET A 20 9.27 -4.46 13.29
CA MET A 20 8.59 -5.59 12.66
C MET A 20 9.48 -6.38 11.68
N GLY A 21 10.61 -5.79 11.26
CA GLY A 21 11.44 -6.30 10.17
C GLY A 21 11.02 -5.68 8.84
N GLU A 22 11.91 -4.91 8.22
CA GLU A 22 11.68 -4.22 6.95
C GLU A 22 11.33 -5.21 5.82
N GLU A 23 11.91 -6.41 5.85
CA GLU A 23 11.69 -7.49 4.87
C GLU A 23 10.26 -8.06 4.86
N ARG A 24 9.51 -7.81 5.93
CA ARG A 24 8.11 -8.26 6.09
C ARG A 24 7.11 -7.26 5.54
N ILE A 25 7.58 -6.11 5.10
CA ILE A 25 6.77 -4.96 4.73
C ILE A 25 6.98 -4.66 3.26
N CYS A 26 5.93 -4.83 2.48
CA CYS A 26 5.91 -4.50 1.06
C CYS A 26 4.88 -3.39 0.79
N THR A 27 4.73 -2.93 -0.45
CA THR A 27 3.67 -1.99 -0.84
C THR A 27 3.20 -2.27 -2.25
N SER A 28 1.97 -1.88 -2.59
CA SER A 28 1.45 -2.00 -3.95
C SER A 28 2.08 -0.96 -4.87
N LEU A 29 2.34 -1.33 -6.13
CA LEU A 29 2.69 -0.40 -7.21
C LEU A 29 1.70 0.76 -7.33
N VAL A 30 0.41 0.52 -7.09
CA VAL A 30 -0.64 1.56 -7.11
C VAL A 30 -0.37 2.63 -6.06
N VAL A 31 0.00 2.23 -4.84
CA VAL A 31 0.35 3.18 -3.75
C VAL A 31 1.62 3.95 -4.12
N ALA A 32 2.63 3.29 -4.68
CA ALA A 32 3.85 3.96 -5.13
C ALA A 32 3.54 5.00 -6.22
N ALA A 33 2.64 4.69 -7.15
CA ALA A 33 2.19 5.62 -8.19
C ALA A 33 1.46 6.85 -7.59
N GLU A 34 0.55 6.65 -6.63
CA GLU A 34 -0.14 7.75 -5.94
C GLU A 34 0.84 8.68 -5.21
N LEU A 35 1.83 8.11 -4.52
CA LEU A 35 2.84 8.89 -3.81
C LEU A 35 3.71 9.70 -4.77
N ARG A 36 4.15 9.09 -5.88
CA ARG A 36 4.93 9.78 -6.91
C ARG A 36 4.14 10.91 -7.54
N TYR A 37 2.87 10.67 -7.88
CA TYR A 37 1.96 11.73 -8.35
C TYR A 37 1.88 12.89 -7.35
N GLY A 38 1.69 12.59 -6.06
CA GLY A 38 1.65 13.60 -5.01
C GLY A 38 2.96 14.39 -4.88
N ALA A 39 4.12 13.74 -5.04
CA ALA A 39 5.42 14.40 -5.01
C ALA A 39 5.63 15.31 -6.23
N TYR A 40 5.30 14.85 -7.44
CA TYR A 40 5.36 15.64 -8.67
C TYR A 40 4.42 16.85 -8.62
N LYS A 41 3.17 16.65 -8.17
CA LYS A 41 2.19 17.72 -8.03
C LYS A 41 2.67 18.83 -7.09
N LYS A 42 3.44 18.50 -6.05
CA LYS A 42 4.02 19.47 -5.11
C LYS A 42 5.27 20.18 -5.65
N GLY A 43 5.89 19.68 -6.72
CA GLY A 43 7.11 20.26 -7.29
C GLY A 43 8.33 20.25 -6.35
N SER A 44 8.35 19.42 -5.31
CA SER A 44 9.40 19.44 -4.29
C SER A 44 10.42 18.34 -4.53
N ALA A 45 11.60 18.71 -5.05
CA ALA A 45 12.71 17.79 -5.28
C ALA A 45 13.14 17.06 -3.99
N ARG A 46 13.07 17.73 -2.83
CA ARG A 46 13.34 17.12 -1.52
C ARG A 46 12.36 15.98 -1.22
N LEU A 47 11.05 16.23 -1.38
CA LEU A 47 10.04 15.21 -1.11
C LEU A 47 10.14 14.05 -2.10
N THR A 48 10.40 14.32 -3.38
CA THR A 48 10.61 13.27 -4.39
C THR A 48 11.81 12.39 -4.02
N LYS A 49 12.94 12.99 -3.64
CA LYS A 49 14.12 12.22 -3.21
C LYS A 49 13.84 11.38 -1.97
N GLN A 50 13.15 11.94 -0.97
CA GLN A 50 12.75 11.21 0.24
C GLN A 50 11.81 10.06 -0.08
N LEU A 51 10.86 10.27 -1.00
CA LEU A 51 9.95 9.24 -1.47
C LEU A 51 10.69 8.07 -2.10
N GLU A 52 11.61 8.32 -3.03
CA GLU A 52 12.34 7.24 -3.69
C GLU A 52 13.26 6.48 -2.72
N VAL A 53 13.84 7.15 -1.71
CA VAL A 53 14.57 6.46 -0.64
C VAL A 53 13.63 5.51 0.13
N VAL A 54 12.45 5.98 0.54
CA VAL A 54 11.47 5.13 1.23
C VAL A 54 11.02 3.96 0.36
N LEU A 55 10.69 4.20 -0.92
CA LEU A 55 10.27 3.14 -1.83
C LEU A 55 11.39 2.14 -2.13
N SER A 56 12.66 2.57 -2.13
CA SER A 56 13.81 1.67 -2.33
C SER A 56 14.06 0.73 -1.16
N ALA A 57 13.54 1.06 0.03
CA ALA A 57 13.62 0.23 1.23
C ALA A 57 12.44 -0.74 1.39
N LEU A 58 11.46 -0.70 0.47
CA LEU A 58 10.26 -1.53 0.51
C LEU A 58 10.17 -2.39 -0.75
N ASP A 59 9.67 -3.60 -0.60
CA ASP A 59 9.27 -4.43 -1.74
C ASP A 59 8.03 -3.80 -2.41
N VAL A 60 8.20 -3.12 -3.55
CA VAL A 60 7.06 -2.59 -4.34
C VAL A 60 6.56 -3.68 -5.27
N LEU A 61 5.41 -4.27 -4.94
CA LEU A 61 4.85 -5.41 -5.66
C LEU A 61 4.09 -4.95 -6.92
N PRO A 62 4.32 -5.61 -8.08
CA PRO A 62 3.61 -5.31 -9.32
C PRO A 62 2.13 -5.71 -9.21
N LEU A 63 1.25 -4.99 -9.90
CA LEU A 63 -0.16 -5.37 -10.00
C LEU A 63 -0.33 -6.36 -11.16
N GLU A 64 -0.50 -7.63 -10.83
CA GLU A 64 -0.59 -8.72 -11.81
C GLU A 64 -1.83 -9.60 -11.55
N GLN A 65 -2.13 -10.50 -12.48
CA GLN A 65 -3.14 -11.53 -12.25
C GLN A 65 -2.75 -12.41 -11.04
N PRO A 66 -3.70 -12.83 -10.20
CA PRO A 66 -5.16 -12.77 -10.40
C PRO A 66 -5.87 -11.56 -9.75
N ALA A 67 -5.21 -10.40 -9.60
CA ALA A 67 -5.82 -9.23 -8.96
C ALA A 67 -7.04 -8.66 -9.71
N ASP A 68 -7.13 -8.91 -11.02
CA ASP A 68 -8.29 -8.59 -11.86
C ASP A 68 -9.54 -9.38 -11.45
N TYR A 69 -9.41 -10.68 -11.18
CA TYR A 69 -10.52 -11.51 -10.67
C TYR A 69 -10.98 -11.04 -9.29
N GLN A 70 -10.03 -10.79 -8.39
CA GLN A 70 -10.32 -10.29 -7.04
C GLN A 70 -10.99 -8.92 -7.08
N TYR A 71 -10.61 -8.06 -8.02
CA TYR A 71 -11.23 -6.75 -8.22
C TYR A 71 -12.69 -6.89 -8.64
N ALA A 72 -12.98 -7.75 -9.62
CA ALA A 72 -14.33 -7.93 -10.14
C ALA A 72 -15.27 -8.42 -9.02
N GLU A 73 -14.85 -9.43 -8.27
CA GLU A 73 -15.61 -9.98 -7.15
C GLU A 73 -15.83 -8.94 -6.05
N LEU A 74 -14.76 -8.29 -5.59
CA LEU A 74 -14.82 -7.29 -4.52
C LEU A 74 -15.73 -6.11 -4.90
N ARG A 75 -15.59 -5.59 -6.13
CA ARG A 75 -16.36 -4.45 -6.59
C ARG A 75 -17.84 -4.77 -6.65
N THR A 76 -18.21 -5.93 -7.21
CA THR A 76 -19.61 -6.37 -7.25
C THR A 76 -20.19 -6.49 -5.85
N ALA A 77 -19.46 -7.09 -4.91
CA ALA A 77 -19.91 -7.23 -3.53
C ALA A 77 -20.14 -5.89 -2.82
N LEU A 78 -19.19 -4.94 -2.96
CA LEU A 78 -19.30 -3.61 -2.33
C LEU A 78 -20.39 -2.74 -2.95
N GLU A 79 -20.58 -2.80 -4.27
CA GLU A 79 -21.67 -2.09 -4.96
C GLU A 79 -23.05 -2.64 -4.51
N GLN A 80 -23.20 -3.97 -4.43
CA GLN A 80 -24.42 -4.60 -3.93
C GLN A 80 -24.71 -4.26 -2.46
N ALA A 81 -23.67 -4.11 -1.65
CA ALA A 81 -23.76 -3.68 -0.26
C ALA A 81 -23.96 -2.16 -0.08
N GLY A 82 -23.96 -1.37 -1.16
CA GLY A 82 -24.09 0.09 -1.08
C GLY A 82 -22.92 0.80 -0.41
N THR A 83 -21.73 0.17 -0.40
CA THR A 83 -20.53 0.68 0.27
C THR A 83 -19.33 0.76 -0.69
N PRO A 84 -19.45 1.47 -1.83
CA PRO A 84 -18.36 1.58 -2.79
C PRO A 84 -17.17 2.30 -2.15
N ILE A 85 -15.96 1.79 -2.42
CA ILE A 85 -14.69 2.46 -2.11
C ILE A 85 -14.11 3.09 -3.38
N GLY A 86 -13.08 3.93 -3.24
CA GLY A 86 -12.44 4.59 -4.38
C GLY A 86 -11.91 3.61 -5.44
N PRO A 87 -11.57 4.06 -6.66
CA PRO A 87 -11.03 3.18 -7.68
C PRO A 87 -9.65 2.62 -7.32
N ASN A 88 -8.73 3.47 -6.86
CA ASN A 88 -7.43 3.02 -6.36
C ASN A 88 -7.61 2.22 -5.06
N ASP A 89 -8.51 2.70 -4.18
CA ASP A 89 -9.36 1.93 -3.25
C ASP A 89 -9.34 0.42 -3.47
N MET A 90 -10.15 0.09 -4.46
CA MET A 90 -10.48 -1.23 -4.96
C MET A 90 -9.26 -1.98 -5.46
N LEU A 91 -8.40 -1.34 -6.27
CA LEU A 91 -7.22 -2.01 -6.85
C LEU A 91 -6.25 -2.51 -5.78
N ILE A 92 -6.01 -1.71 -4.74
CA ILE A 92 -5.09 -2.09 -3.67
C ILE A 92 -5.68 -3.19 -2.78
N ALA A 93 -6.99 -3.14 -2.52
CA ALA A 93 -7.69 -4.18 -1.75
C ALA A 93 -7.70 -5.51 -2.52
N ALA A 94 -8.08 -5.48 -3.80
CA ALA A 94 -8.04 -6.65 -4.69
C ALA A 94 -6.62 -7.23 -4.81
N HIS A 95 -5.61 -6.37 -4.93
CA HIS A 95 -4.21 -6.79 -4.95
C HIS A 95 -3.77 -7.44 -3.62
N ALA A 96 -4.27 -6.96 -2.48
CA ALA A 96 -4.07 -7.61 -1.18
C ALA A 96 -4.65 -9.03 -1.15
N MET A 97 -5.89 -9.16 -1.61
CA MET A 97 -6.62 -10.43 -1.64
C MET A 97 -5.92 -11.43 -2.56
N ALA A 98 -5.49 -10.99 -3.75
CA ALA A 98 -4.80 -11.82 -4.72
C ALA A 98 -3.49 -12.40 -4.20
N LEU A 99 -2.79 -11.66 -3.34
CA LEU A 99 -1.52 -12.09 -2.76
C LEU A 99 -1.66 -12.74 -1.38
N GLY A 100 -2.88 -12.82 -0.82
CA GLY A 100 -3.10 -13.35 0.53
C GLY A 100 -2.44 -12.51 1.63
N LEU A 101 -2.32 -11.20 1.40
CA LEU A 101 -1.59 -10.27 2.27
C LEU A 101 -2.54 -9.45 3.16
N VAL A 102 -2.14 -9.22 4.40
CA VAL A 102 -2.92 -8.36 5.32
C VAL A 102 -2.71 -6.90 4.95
N LEU A 103 -3.81 -6.22 4.61
CA LEU A 103 -3.81 -4.78 4.36
C LEU A 103 -3.80 -4.01 5.68
N VAL A 104 -2.71 -3.30 5.96
CA VAL A 104 -2.67 -2.37 7.09
C VAL A 104 -3.17 -1.00 6.61
N THR A 105 -4.05 -0.32 7.34
CA THR A 105 -4.44 1.06 7.03
C THR A 105 -4.33 1.92 8.27
N ALA A 106 -3.97 3.20 8.10
CA ALA A 106 -3.99 4.16 9.19
C ALA A 106 -5.23 5.04 9.01
N ASN A 107 -6.37 4.52 9.47
CA ASN A 107 -7.68 5.16 9.49
C ASN A 107 -8.49 5.05 8.19
N VAL A 108 -9.79 4.74 8.35
CA VAL A 108 -10.78 4.43 7.30
C VAL A 108 -11.05 5.56 6.29
N ASN A 109 -10.52 6.76 6.50
CA ASN A 109 -10.74 7.92 5.62
C ASN A 109 -9.52 8.33 4.78
N GLU A 110 -8.31 7.88 5.10
CA GLU A 110 -7.13 8.22 4.29
C GLU A 110 -6.02 7.15 4.37
N LEU A 111 -5.77 6.54 3.22
CA LEU A 111 -4.55 5.84 2.79
C LEU A 111 -4.29 4.42 3.30
N LYS A 112 -4.22 3.53 2.31
CA LYS A 112 -3.89 2.11 2.39
C LYS A 112 -2.40 1.86 2.45
N LEU A 113 -2.01 0.82 3.16
CA LEU A 113 -0.62 0.44 3.34
C LEU A 113 -0.43 -1.02 3.01
N ALA A 114 0.84 -1.26 2.72
CA ALA A 114 1.63 -2.37 3.15
C ALA A 114 0.89 -3.63 3.60
N TYR A 115 0.99 -4.57 2.69
CA TYR A 115 0.92 -5.99 2.92
C TYR A 115 1.88 -6.45 4.02
N VAL A 116 1.38 -7.27 4.93
CA VAL A 116 2.21 -8.14 5.79
C VAL A 116 2.23 -9.52 5.16
N LYS A 117 3.44 -10.06 4.86
CA LYS A 117 3.63 -11.45 4.43
C LYS A 117 3.06 -12.38 5.51
N SER A 118 2.10 -13.23 5.16
CA SER A 118 1.52 -14.20 6.10
C SER A 118 2.54 -15.29 6.42
N ASN A 119 2.73 -15.58 7.71
CA ASN A 119 3.46 -16.78 8.15
C ASN A 119 2.56 -18.00 7.99
N THR A 120 2.28 -18.43 6.76
CA THR A 120 1.77 -19.79 6.53
C THR A 120 2.95 -20.70 6.26
N SER A 121 3.52 -21.22 7.36
CA SER A 121 4.19 -22.52 7.34
C SER A 121 3.13 -23.57 7.06
N SER A 122 2.90 -23.88 5.78
CA SER A 122 2.14 -25.04 5.37
C SER A 122 3.07 -26.25 5.45
N GLY A 123 3.01 -26.95 6.57
CA GLY A 123 3.39 -28.37 6.68
C GLY A 123 2.14 -29.23 6.53
#